data_AF-A0A848NHQ1-F1
#
_entry.id   AF-A0A848NHQ1-F1
#
_cell.length_a   1.000
_cell.length_b   1.000
_cell.length_c   1.000
_cell.angle_alpha   90.00
_cell.angle_beta   90.00
_cell.angle_gamma   90.00
#
_symmetry.space_group_name_H-M   'P 1'
#
loop_
_entity.id
_entity.type
_entity.pdbx_description
1 polymer ?
#
loop_
_entity_poly.entity_id
_entity_poly.type
_entity_poly.pdbx_seq_one_letter_code
_entity_poly.pdbx_strand_id
1 'polypeptide(L)' 'RGVGGQVLGRLLQDADRRGLPVRVGALRGSDSNRFYRRHGFAQVSESEWDIEYLRLAPGRA' A
#
# COMPACT_ATOMS: atom_id res chain seq x y z
N ARG A 1 -15.80 4.39 -0.32
CA ARG A 1 -15.03 5.65 -0.40
C ARG A 1 -15.02 6.25 1.00
N GLY A 2 -13.91 6.16 1.72
CA GLY A 2 -13.74 6.74 3.06
C GLY A 2 -12.45 7.56 3.11
N VAL A 3 -12.23 8.30 4.20
CA VAL A 3 -11.08 9.20 4.38
C VAL A 3 -9.75 8.49 4.09
N GLY A 4 -9.56 7.26 4.59
CA GLY A 4 -8.34 6.48 4.34
C GLY A 4 -8.06 6.25 2.86
N GLY A 5 -9.08 5.95 2.05
CA GLY A 5 -8.92 5.79 0.60
C GLY A 5 -8.57 7.09 -0.12
N GLN A 6 -9.12 8.23 0.35
CA GLN A 6 -8.80 9.55 -0.22
C GLN A 6 -7.36 9.95 0.08
N VAL A 7 -6.92 9.76 1.33
CA VAL A 7 -5.54 10.06 1.75
C VAL A 7 -4.55 9.16 1.02
N LEU A 8 -4.79 7.84 1.03
CA LEU A 8 -3.91 6.88 0.35
C LEU A 8 -3.85 7.16 -1.16
N GLY A 9 -4.97 7.47 -1.80
CA GLY A 9 -5.00 7.81 -3.23
C GLY A 9 -4.12 9.02 -3.58
N ARG A 10 -4.16 10.09 -2.76
CA ARG A 10 -3.31 11.27 -2.96
C ARG A 10 -1.82 10.94 -2.77
N LEU A 11 -1.49 10.16 -1.75
CA LEU A 11 -0.11 9.74 -1.47
C LEU A 11 0.45 8.88 -2.60
N LEU A 12 -0.33 7.91 -3.08
CA LEU A 12 0.08 7.05 -4.20
C LEU A 12 0.26 7.85 -5.49
N GLN A 13 -0.60 8.82 -5.80
CA GLN A 13 -0.41 9.69 -6.96
C GLN A 13 0.89 10.51 -6.89
N ASP A 14 1.26 11.00 -5.70
CA ASP A 14 2.53 11.70 -5.53
C ASP A 14 3.73 10.77 -5.72
N ALA A 15 3.69 9.59 -5.09
CA ALA A 15 4.71 8.58 -5.20
C ALA A 15 4.90 8.12 -6.66
N ASP A 16 3.79 7.87 -7.37
CA ASP A 16 3.79 7.49 -8.78
C ASP A 16 4.45 8.57 -9.66
N ARG A 17 4.12 9.84 -9.45
CA ARG A 17 4.72 10.97 -10.18
C ARG A 17 6.24 11.05 -9.99
N ARG A 18 6.70 10.64 -8.81
CA ARG A 18 8.11 10.65 -8.40
C ARG A 18 8.83 9.33 -8.69
N GLY A 19 8.13 8.30 -9.18
CA GLY A 19 8.69 6.97 -9.41
C GLY A 19 9.11 6.26 -8.13
N LEU A 20 8.48 6.58 -7.00
CA LEU A 20 8.85 6.04 -5.69
C LEU A 20 7.95 4.86 -5.29
N PRO A 21 8.51 3.76 -4.79
CA PRO A 21 7.71 2.71 -4.18
C PRO A 21 7.15 3.16 -2.83
N VAL A 22 6.02 2.57 -2.43
CA VAL A 22 5.40 2.81 -1.12
C VAL A 22 5.32 1.51 -0.34
N ARG A 23 5.73 1.56 0.93
CA ARG A 23 5.75 0.42 1.84
C ARG A 23 4.88 0.71 3.06
N VAL A 24 4.10 -0.27 3.48
CA VAL A 24 3.20 -0.16 4.65
C VAL A 24 3.17 -1.48 5.43
N GLY A 25 2.91 -1.39 6.73
CA GLY A 25 2.67 -2.53 7.61
C GLY A 25 1.22 -2.57 8.08
N ALA A 26 0.68 -3.76 8.32
CA ALA A 26 -0.57 -3.95 9.03
C ALA A 26 -0.53 -5.19 9.91
N LEU A 27 -1.17 -5.09 11.08
CA LEU A 27 -1.41 -6.25 11.93
C LEU A 27 -2.15 -7.36 11.17
N ARG A 28 -1.80 -8.60 11.48
CA ARG A 28 -2.51 -9.79 10.98
C ARG A 28 -3.99 -9.72 11.36
N GLY A 29 -4.85 -10.16 10.46
CA GLY A 29 -6.31 -10.13 10.65
C GLY A 29 -6.98 -8.76 10.54
N SER A 30 -6.22 -7.65 10.51
CA SER A 30 -6.77 -6.31 10.33
C SER A 30 -7.44 -6.11 8.97
N ASP A 31 -8.51 -5.31 8.92
CA ASP A 31 -9.14 -4.87 7.68
C ASP A 31 -8.21 -4.07 6.76
N SER A 32 -7.16 -3.47 7.32
CA SER A 32 -6.10 -2.80 6.55
C SER A 32 -5.46 -3.73 5.52
N ASN A 33 -5.38 -5.03 5.79
CA ASN A 33 -4.84 -6.02 4.85
C ASN A 33 -5.64 -6.08 3.54
N ARG A 34 -6.97 -6.16 3.64
CA ARG A 34 -7.84 -6.12 2.46
C ARG A 34 -7.80 -4.74 1.79
N PHE A 35 -7.72 -3.68 2.59
CA PHE A 35 -7.65 -2.32 2.10
C PHE A 35 -6.38 -2.07 1.25
N TYR A 36 -5.19 -2.45 1.72
CA TYR A 36 -3.94 -2.28 0.97
C TYR A 36 -3.91 -3.12 -0.30
N ARG A 37 -4.32 -4.39 -0.25
CA ARG A 37 -4.40 -5.25 -1.44
C ARG A 37 -5.29 -4.66 -2.54
N ARG A 38 -6.44 -4.07 -2.17
CA ARG A 38 -7.33 -3.37 -3.13
C ARG A 38 -6.71 -2.13 -3.75
N HIS A 39 -5.67 -1.55 -3.14
CA HIS A 39 -4.93 -0.40 -3.67
C HIS A 39 -3.65 -0.78 -4.41
N GLY A 40 -3.49 -2.06 -4.77
CA GLY A 40 -2.39 -2.54 -5.60
C GLY A 40 -1.09 -2.80 -4.83
N PHE A 41 -1.16 -2.91 -3.51
CA PHE A 41 -0.02 -3.39 -2.74
C PHE A 41 0.07 -4.92 -2.78
N ALA A 42 1.29 -5.43 -2.94
CA ALA A 42 1.63 -6.84 -2.82
C ALA A 42 2.26 -7.11 -1.45
N GLN A 43 1.90 -8.23 -0.82
CA GLN A 43 2.57 -8.69 0.40
C GLN A 43 4.00 -9.11 0.05
N VAL A 44 4.98 -8.62 0.81
CA VAL A 44 6.42 -8.91 0.59
C VAL A 44 7.08 -9.57 1.78
N SER A 45 6.52 -9.44 2.98
CA SER A 45 6.96 -10.17 4.16
C SER A 45 5.80 -10.32 5.16
N GLU A 46 5.92 -11.29 6.06
CA GLU A 46 5.02 -11.48 7.19
C GLU A 46 5.85 -11.92 8.40
N SER A 47 5.56 -11.34 9.55
CA SER A 47 6.15 -11.67 10.85
C SER A 47 5.09 -12.28 11.76
N GLU A 48 5.44 -12.49 13.04
CA GLU A 48 4.50 -13.00 14.04
C GLU A 48 3.21 -12.17 14.10
N TRP A 49 3.35 -10.83 14.00
CA TRP A 49 2.26 -9.89 14.26
C TRP A 49 1.85 -9.06 13.04
N ASP A 50 2.78 -8.80 12.12
CA ASP A 50 2.59 -7.85 11.03
C ASP A 50 2.75 -8.48 9.66
N ILE A 51 2.04 -7.91 8.69
CA ILE A 51 2.23 -8.16 7.28
C ILE A 51 2.74 -6.89 6.65
N GLU A 52 3.81 -7.02 5.87
CA GLU A 52 4.41 -5.94 5.14
C GLU A 52 4.01 -5.97 3.67
N TYR A 53 3.69 -4.80 3.15
CA TYR A 53 3.15 -4.61 1.83
C TYR A 53 3.97 -3.58 1.07
N LEU A 54 4.23 -3.87 -0.21
CA LEU A 54 4.94 -2.99 -1.14
C LEU A 54 4.07 -2.73 -2.37
N ARG A 55 3.99 -1.46 -2.78
CA ARG A 55 3.50 -1.07 -4.09
C ARG A 55 4.61 -0.36 -4.84
N LEU A 56 5.04 -0.92 -5.96
CA LEU A 56 5.97 -0.24 -6.87
C LEU A 56 5.25 0.89 -7.59
N ALA A 57 5.96 1.97 -7.89
CA ALA A 57 5.47 2.96 -8.84
C ALA A 57 5.31 2.28 -10.22
N PRO A 58 4.30 2.67 -11.02
CA PRO A 58 4.20 2.20 -12.40
C PRO A 58 5.47 2.63 -13.15
N GLY A 59 6.08 1.67 -13.88
CA GLY A 59 7.25 1.98 -14.71
C GLY A 59 6.91 3.08 -15.70
N ARG A 60 7.80 4.07 -15.85
CA ARG A 60 7.71 4.99 -16.99
C ARG A 60 8.00 4.17 -18.24
N ALA A 61 7.01 4.08 -19.13
CA ALA A 61 7.21 3.61 -20.50
C ALA A 61 8.15 4.57 -21.25
#